data_AF-A0A5N4AGD2-F1
#
_entry.id   AF-A0A5N4AGD2-F1
#
_cell.length_a   1.000
_cell.length_b   1.000
_cell.length_c   1.000
_cell.angle_alpha   90.00
_cell.angle_beta   90.00
_cell.angle_gamma   90.00
#
_symmetry.space_group_name_H-M   'P 1'
#
loop_
_entity.id
_entity.type
_entity.pdbx_description
1 polymer ?
#
loop_
_entity_poly.entity_id
_entity_poly.type
_entity_poly.pdbx_seq_one_letter_code
_entity_poly.pdbx_strand_id
1 'polypeptide(L)'
;MIGLIVTIYFCSATWAWIDPDYCQINACDAVESMQRALGAQLTILNNSENDLRYEIVKLERRVRSLEQPVWPISNSEDRWHDCVQGPCKCKPETKSVSCWNKHVMALPLGQVIPQDLQTLDLGVNFLTTLNKDSFKHLPRLSQLDLFNNKINHLPDKIFEQLWEIQYLTVHKNFLQEVSEGIFTDLKNLRTLDLSYNKLNSLPSRLFSGNPNLVVLYLSGNMVKILPVGLFNNLQHLEDLDLSSNSMEAIHETIFHGLWKVKRLNLAENKIENLHLDTFRDLESLENLNLRRNHLVVISPVLLSNLVNLAVLELSSNKIVKISEGVFDLGSLKELHLQQNYMYELPENLFLQTRRLEKLVLFSNTFVELRENSFRGLSNLTSLVLNNNLLKRLHPKIFSHVPNLEKLRLDSNSFLYLPMKSLDYLQKLTAIKLTKNPWHCDCNTLYLSTWINENSNKLWDSQPTCKGPGELGGAEIRSMNFDSLCHGQWASMINLSARIPVRPSTLTPHP
;
A
#
# COMPACT_ATOMS: atom_id res chain seq x y z
N MET A 1 -6.95 -32.72 -32.81
CA MET A 1 -5.90 -32.96 -31.79
C MET A 1 -4.82 -33.92 -32.27
N ILE A 2 -5.12 -35.20 -32.56
CA ILE A 2 -4.13 -36.16 -33.10
C ILE A 2 -3.64 -35.77 -34.51
N GLY A 3 -4.53 -35.25 -35.37
CA GLY A 3 -4.16 -34.79 -36.71
C GLY A 3 -3.08 -33.70 -36.72
N LEU A 4 -3.11 -32.76 -35.78
CA LEU A 4 -2.17 -31.63 -35.73
C LEU A 4 -0.79 -32.04 -35.20
N ILE A 5 -0.74 -33.03 -34.28
CA ILE A 5 0.51 -33.64 -33.84
C ILE A 5 1.14 -34.42 -35.00
N VAL A 6 0.34 -35.10 -35.82
CA VAL A 6 0.82 -35.81 -37.01
C VAL A 6 1.32 -34.84 -38.09
N THR A 7 0.62 -33.74 -38.39
CA THR A 7 1.07 -32.80 -39.44
C THR A 7 2.36 -32.04 -39.07
N ILE A 8 2.53 -31.64 -37.79
CA ILE A 8 3.73 -30.91 -37.36
C ILE A 8 4.95 -31.83 -37.23
N TYR A 9 4.78 -33.09 -36.80
CA TYR A 9 5.91 -34.04 -36.72
C TYR A 9 6.43 -34.47 -38.11
N PHE A 10 5.53 -34.64 -39.09
CA PHE A 10 5.89 -35.20 -40.40
C PHE A 10 6.58 -34.21 -41.35
N CYS A 11 6.45 -32.89 -41.18
CA CYS A 11 7.16 -31.92 -42.04
C CYS A 11 8.66 -31.76 -41.65
N SER A 12 9.15 -32.50 -40.64
CA SER A 12 10.57 -32.54 -40.21
C SER A 12 11.35 -33.79 -40.66
N ALA A 13 10.67 -34.78 -41.24
CA ALA A 13 11.28 -36.03 -41.70
C ALA A 13 11.30 -36.10 -43.23
N THR A 14 12.49 -36.13 -43.81
CA THR A 14 12.74 -36.30 -45.25
C THR A 14 12.30 -37.68 -45.73
N TRP A 15 11.01 -37.86 -46.02
CA TRP A 15 10.48 -39.08 -46.66
C TRP A 15 9.65 -38.69 -47.87
N ALA A 16 9.95 -39.34 -49.01
CA ALA A 16 9.66 -38.88 -50.36
C ALA A 16 8.21 -39.04 -50.86
N TRP A 17 7.19 -39.01 -49.99
CA TRP A 17 5.79 -39.22 -50.39
C TRP A 17 4.80 -38.39 -49.56
N ILE A 18 4.89 -37.06 -49.65
CA ILE A 18 3.84 -36.16 -49.16
C ILE A 18 3.56 -35.11 -50.26
N ASP A 19 2.29 -34.92 -50.57
CA ASP A 19 1.77 -33.95 -51.53
C ASP A 19 2.19 -32.51 -51.12
N PRO A 20 2.84 -31.72 -51.99
CA PRO A 20 3.45 -30.43 -51.62
C PRO A 20 2.48 -29.38 -51.07
N ASP A 21 1.18 -29.53 -51.32
CA ASP A 21 0.16 -28.55 -50.93
C ASP A 21 -0.24 -28.62 -49.44
N TYR A 22 0.19 -29.65 -48.69
CA TYR A 22 -0.16 -29.80 -47.26
C TYR A 22 0.80 -29.10 -46.27
N CYS A 23 1.97 -28.62 -46.69
CA CYS A 23 2.91 -27.85 -45.82
C CYS A 23 2.81 -26.31 -46.03
N GLN A 24 1.67 -25.78 -46.48
CA GLN A 24 1.47 -24.32 -46.65
C GLN A 24 0.59 -23.64 -45.59
N ILE A 25 0.13 -24.34 -44.56
CA ILE A 25 -0.70 -23.74 -43.51
C ILE A 25 0.25 -23.19 -42.43
N ASN A 26 0.34 -21.86 -42.31
CA ASN A 26 1.08 -21.24 -41.22
C ASN A 26 0.33 -21.54 -39.88
N ALA A 27 1.01 -21.42 -38.74
CA ALA A 27 0.41 -21.78 -37.45
C ALA A 27 -0.85 -20.94 -37.12
N CYS A 28 -0.94 -19.70 -37.60
CA CYS A 28 -2.13 -18.86 -37.48
C CYS A 28 -3.30 -19.37 -38.35
N ASP A 29 -3.04 -19.83 -39.57
CA ASP A 29 -4.05 -20.43 -40.46
C ASP A 29 -4.62 -21.73 -39.84
N ALA A 30 -3.78 -22.49 -39.11
CA ALA A 30 -4.20 -23.69 -38.39
C ALA A 30 -5.09 -23.35 -37.18
N VAL A 31 -4.76 -22.31 -36.41
CA VAL A 31 -5.60 -21.83 -35.29
C VAL A 31 -6.91 -21.25 -35.81
N GLU A 32 -6.89 -20.48 -36.89
CA GLU A 32 -8.08 -19.89 -37.51
C GLU A 32 -8.98 -20.96 -38.17
N SER A 33 -8.39 -21.99 -38.76
CA SER A 33 -9.12 -23.18 -39.25
C SER A 33 -9.77 -23.94 -38.10
N MET A 34 -9.11 -24.08 -36.94
CA MET A 34 -9.73 -24.63 -35.73
C MET A 34 -10.88 -23.75 -35.22
N GLN A 35 -10.74 -22.43 -35.21
CA GLN A 35 -11.81 -21.51 -34.83
C GLN A 35 -13.03 -21.63 -35.78
N ARG A 36 -12.80 -21.72 -37.09
CA ARG A 36 -13.85 -21.90 -38.11
C ARG A 36 -14.53 -23.28 -38.02
N ALA A 37 -13.76 -24.34 -37.82
CA ALA A 37 -14.28 -25.70 -37.66
C ALA A 37 -15.11 -25.85 -36.37
N LEU A 38 -14.71 -25.19 -35.28
CA LEU A 38 -15.47 -25.16 -34.02
C LEU A 38 -16.75 -24.30 -34.14
N GLY A 39 -16.68 -23.16 -34.83
CA GLY A 39 -17.84 -22.29 -35.06
C GLY A 39 -19.02 -22.99 -35.75
N ALA A 40 -18.74 -24.03 -36.53
CA ALA A 40 -19.77 -24.86 -37.18
C ALA A 40 -20.35 -25.98 -36.28
N GLN A 41 -19.74 -26.31 -35.13
CA GLN A 41 -20.16 -27.38 -34.22
C GLN A 41 -20.75 -26.91 -32.88
N LEU A 42 -20.72 -25.60 -32.57
CA LEU A 42 -20.88 -25.05 -31.20
C LEU A 42 -22.27 -24.50 -30.82
N THR A 43 -23.37 -24.92 -31.45
CA THR A 43 -24.72 -24.48 -31.02
C THR A 43 -25.26 -25.15 -29.74
N ILE A 44 -24.44 -25.90 -28.98
CA ILE A 44 -24.89 -26.65 -27.79
C ILE A 44 -23.80 -26.58 -26.70
N LEU A 45 -24.12 -25.95 -25.54
CA LEU A 45 -23.38 -25.86 -24.25
C LEU A 45 -22.55 -24.57 -23.97
N ASN A 46 -23.17 -23.61 -23.25
CA ASN A 46 -22.56 -22.31 -22.87
C ASN A 46 -21.46 -22.38 -21.78
N ASN A 47 -21.43 -23.40 -20.91
CA ASN A 47 -20.39 -23.48 -19.86
C ASN A 47 -19.04 -23.98 -20.39
N SER A 48 -19.05 -24.88 -21.39
CA SER A 48 -17.83 -25.32 -22.09
C SER A 48 -17.24 -24.23 -23.00
N GLU A 49 -18.04 -23.24 -23.40
CA GLU A 49 -17.63 -22.18 -24.33
C GLU A 49 -16.55 -21.26 -23.74
N ASN A 50 -16.67 -20.90 -22.46
CA ASN A 50 -15.71 -20.01 -21.80
C ASN A 50 -14.36 -20.71 -21.54
N ASP A 51 -14.40 -21.97 -21.13
CA ASP A 51 -13.18 -22.77 -20.90
C ASP A 51 -12.45 -23.06 -22.22
N LEU A 52 -13.18 -23.41 -23.28
CA LEU A 52 -12.62 -23.59 -24.62
C LEU A 52 -12.01 -22.28 -25.17
N ARG A 53 -12.69 -21.14 -25.02
CA ARG A 53 -12.15 -19.84 -25.41
C ARG A 53 -10.88 -19.49 -24.63
N TYR A 54 -10.86 -19.79 -23.33
CA TYR A 54 -9.67 -19.59 -22.50
C TYR A 54 -8.47 -20.37 -23.03
N GLU A 55 -8.66 -21.66 -23.32
CA GLU A 55 -7.60 -22.52 -23.86
C GLU A 55 -7.14 -22.10 -25.25
N ILE A 56 -8.05 -21.65 -26.13
CA ILE A 56 -7.69 -21.11 -27.46
C ILE A 56 -6.81 -19.87 -27.31
N VAL A 57 -7.22 -18.90 -26.48
CA VAL A 57 -6.45 -17.67 -26.24
C VAL A 57 -5.08 -18.00 -25.63
N LYS A 58 -5.00 -19.02 -24.78
CA LYS A 58 -3.74 -19.51 -24.21
C LYS A 58 -2.83 -20.11 -25.28
N LEU A 59 -3.37 -20.92 -26.18
CA LEU A 59 -2.63 -21.49 -27.32
C LEU A 59 -2.15 -20.41 -28.29
N GLU A 60 -2.99 -19.44 -28.64
CA GLU A 60 -2.63 -18.29 -29.49
C GLU A 60 -1.42 -17.53 -28.93
N ARG A 61 -1.41 -17.25 -27.62
CA ARG A 61 -0.29 -16.58 -26.96
C ARG A 61 1.01 -17.39 -27.06
N ARG A 62 0.93 -18.72 -26.95
CA ARG A 62 2.08 -19.63 -27.06
C ARG A 62 2.61 -19.71 -28.50
N VAL A 63 1.73 -19.79 -29.50
CA VAL A 63 2.12 -19.80 -30.92
C VAL A 63 2.83 -18.50 -31.29
N ARG A 64 2.26 -17.35 -30.92
CA ARG A 64 2.89 -16.03 -31.15
C ARG A 64 4.27 -15.90 -30.51
N SER A 65 4.49 -16.56 -29.38
CA SER A 65 5.81 -16.62 -28.71
C SER A 65 6.84 -17.38 -29.53
N LEU A 66 6.45 -18.49 -30.18
CA LEU A 66 7.35 -19.27 -31.05
C LEU A 66 7.77 -18.49 -32.31
N GLU A 67 6.89 -17.64 -32.82
CA GLU A 67 7.15 -16.79 -34.00
C GLU A 67 8.00 -15.55 -33.67
N GLN A 68 8.26 -15.26 -32.38
CA GLN A 68 9.07 -14.10 -32.02
C GLN A 68 10.54 -14.29 -32.46
N PRO A 69 11.18 -13.23 -32.98
CA PRO A 69 12.59 -13.26 -33.34
C PRO A 69 13.48 -13.41 -32.10
N VAL A 70 14.62 -14.06 -32.30
CA VAL A 70 15.73 -14.15 -31.34
C VAL A 70 16.88 -13.34 -31.92
N TRP A 71 17.48 -12.45 -31.13
CA TRP A 71 18.64 -11.69 -31.58
C TRP A 71 19.88 -12.57 -31.76
N PRO A 72 20.81 -12.21 -32.65
CA PRO A 72 22.11 -12.84 -32.71
C PRO A 72 22.95 -12.50 -31.47
N ILE A 73 23.54 -13.53 -30.85
CA ILE A 73 24.49 -13.38 -29.73
C ILE A 73 25.91 -13.53 -30.26
N SER A 74 26.78 -12.56 -29.93
CA SER A 74 28.18 -12.55 -30.37
C SER A 74 29.15 -12.92 -29.26
N ASN A 75 30.04 -13.87 -29.57
CA ASN A 75 31.15 -14.31 -28.74
C ASN A 75 32.50 -13.76 -29.26
N SER A 76 32.51 -12.90 -30.29
CA SER A 76 33.73 -12.32 -30.84
C SER A 76 34.44 -11.42 -29.83
N GLU A 77 35.72 -11.10 -30.07
CA GLU A 77 36.44 -10.08 -29.29
C GLU A 77 35.82 -8.69 -29.52
N ASP A 78 35.36 -8.41 -30.74
CA ASP A 78 34.71 -7.16 -31.15
C ASP A 78 33.20 -7.12 -30.87
N ARG A 79 32.65 -8.05 -30.09
CA ARG A 79 31.19 -8.20 -29.85
C ARG A 79 30.48 -6.92 -29.40
N TRP A 80 31.18 -6.08 -28.65
CA TRP A 80 30.66 -4.80 -28.19
C TRP A 80 30.69 -3.72 -29.27
N HIS A 81 31.60 -3.81 -30.23
CA HIS A 81 31.61 -3.00 -31.44
C HIS A 81 30.45 -3.40 -32.37
N ASP A 82 30.23 -4.71 -32.55
CA ASP A 82 29.10 -5.26 -33.33
C ASP A 82 27.74 -4.80 -32.77
N CYS A 83 27.62 -4.72 -31.45
CA CYS A 83 26.40 -4.30 -30.76
C CYS A 83 25.93 -2.89 -31.17
N VAL A 84 26.85 -1.97 -31.47
CA VAL A 84 26.56 -0.57 -31.79
C VAL A 84 25.78 -0.41 -33.11
N GLN A 85 25.81 -1.43 -33.98
CA GLN A 85 25.11 -1.40 -35.27
C GLN A 85 23.58 -1.49 -35.14
N GLY A 86 23.08 -1.92 -33.98
CA GLY A 86 21.64 -2.05 -33.73
C GLY A 86 20.98 -0.79 -33.17
N PRO A 87 19.63 -0.80 -33.02
CA PRO A 87 18.87 0.35 -32.52
C PRO A 87 19.05 0.61 -31.02
N CYS A 88 19.61 -0.34 -30.27
CA CYS A 88 19.79 -0.26 -28.82
C CYS A 88 21.12 0.41 -28.47
N LYS A 89 21.17 1.02 -27.27
CA LYS A 89 22.37 1.66 -26.75
C LYS A 89 23.22 0.62 -26.02
N CYS A 90 24.40 0.33 -26.55
CA CYS A 90 25.37 -0.56 -25.93
C CYS A 90 26.44 0.24 -25.16
N LYS A 91 26.79 -0.20 -23.95
CA LYS A 91 27.80 0.42 -23.07
C LYS A 91 28.79 -0.64 -22.57
N PRO A 92 29.95 -0.79 -23.23
CA PRO A 92 30.92 -1.84 -22.93
C PRO A 92 31.49 -1.76 -21.50
N GLU A 93 31.66 -0.55 -20.97
CA GLU A 93 32.26 -0.31 -19.64
C GLU A 93 31.42 -0.88 -18.50
N THR A 94 30.10 -0.83 -18.69
CA THR A 94 29.11 -1.35 -17.73
C THR A 94 28.53 -2.70 -18.13
N LYS A 95 28.98 -3.23 -19.28
CA LYS A 95 28.40 -4.41 -19.92
C LYS A 95 26.87 -4.35 -19.98
N SER A 96 26.33 -3.22 -20.43
CA SER A 96 24.89 -2.98 -20.50
C SER A 96 24.38 -2.69 -21.90
N VAL A 97 23.17 -3.14 -22.20
CA VAL A 97 22.45 -2.86 -23.44
C VAL A 97 21.06 -2.37 -23.08
N SER A 98 20.67 -1.19 -23.58
CA SER A 98 19.35 -0.60 -23.35
C SER A 98 18.65 -0.29 -24.66
N CYS A 99 17.50 -0.95 -24.86
CA CYS A 99 16.53 -0.69 -25.89
C CYS A 99 15.33 0.11 -25.34
N TRP A 100 15.55 0.91 -24.31
CA TRP A 100 14.49 1.67 -23.64
C TRP A 100 13.80 2.66 -24.60
N ASN A 101 12.47 2.68 -24.57
CA ASN A 101 11.64 3.61 -25.34
C ASN A 101 11.95 3.63 -26.85
N LYS A 102 12.29 2.46 -27.41
CA LYS A 102 12.57 2.29 -28.85
C LYS A 102 11.33 1.96 -29.66
N HIS A 103 10.16 1.91 -29.00
CA HIS A 103 8.87 1.61 -29.62
C HIS A 103 8.86 0.25 -30.34
N VAL A 104 9.68 -0.70 -29.88
CA VAL A 104 9.79 -2.02 -30.51
C VAL A 104 8.60 -2.90 -30.15
N MET A 105 8.08 -3.64 -31.14
CA MET A 105 7.00 -4.61 -30.98
C MET A 105 7.52 -6.06 -30.84
N ALA A 106 8.75 -6.30 -31.30
CA ALA A 106 9.49 -7.55 -31.22
C ALA A 106 10.99 -7.23 -31.05
N LEU A 107 11.80 -8.22 -30.67
CA LEU A 107 13.24 -8.03 -30.56
C LEU A 107 13.85 -7.68 -31.93
N PRO A 108 14.68 -6.63 -32.04
CA PRO A 108 15.25 -6.21 -33.32
C PRO A 108 16.29 -7.21 -33.83
N LEU A 109 16.03 -7.85 -34.99
CA LEU A 109 16.94 -8.84 -35.60
C LEU A 109 18.33 -8.27 -35.94
N GLY A 110 18.41 -6.97 -36.26
CA GLY A 110 19.68 -6.30 -36.53
C GLY A 110 20.49 -5.94 -35.28
N GLN A 111 19.97 -6.21 -34.07
CA GLN A 111 20.71 -5.97 -32.83
C GLN A 111 21.56 -7.20 -32.47
N VAL A 112 22.88 -7.03 -32.47
CA VAL A 112 23.80 -8.02 -31.91
C VAL A 112 23.89 -7.84 -30.39
N ILE A 113 23.82 -8.94 -29.65
CA ILE A 113 23.94 -8.94 -28.20
C ILE A 113 25.28 -9.58 -27.76
N PRO A 114 26.11 -8.89 -26.97
CA PRO A 114 27.34 -9.46 -26.42
C PRO A 114 27.05 -10.59 -25.42
N GLN A 115 27.76 -11.72 -25.52
CA GLN A 115 27.55 -12.87 -24.62
C GLN A 115 27.82 -12.57 -23.14
N ASP A 116 28.74 -11.64 -22.86
CA ASP A 116 29.12 -11.25 -21.49
C ASP A 116 28.28 -10.09 -20.92
N LEU A 117 27.11 -9.84 -21.52
CA LEU A 117 26.12 -8.87 -21.06
C LEU A 117 25.73 -9.12 -19.59
N GLN A 118 25.69 -8.05 -18.81
CA GLN A 118 25.25 -8.09 -17.41
C GLN A 118 23.89 -7.42 -17.22
N THR A 119 23.62 -6.31 -17.90
CA THR A 119 22.38 -5.55 -17.75
C THR A 119 21.68 -5.39 -19.08
N LEU A 120 20.41 -5.78 -19.13
CA LEU A 120 19.57 -5.68 -20.30
C LEU A 120 18.28 -4.93 -19.97
N ASP A 121 18.05 -3.83 -20.66
CA ASP A 121 16.87 -2.98 -20.49
C ASP A 121 16.03 -2.95 -21.76
N LEU A 122 14.85 -3.57 -21.69
CA LEU A 122 13.82 -3.60 -22.73
C LEU A 122 12.56 -2.81 -22.30
N GLY A 123 12.69 -1.95 -21.29
CA GLY A 123 11.58 -1.23 -20.69
C GLY A 123 10.94 -0.19 -21.62
N VAL A 124 9.66 0.11 -21.36
CA VAL A 124 8.89 1.13 -22.09
C VAL A 124 8.87 0.84 -23.60
N ASN A 125 8.32 -0.31 -23.98
CA ASN A 125 8.17 -0.71 -25.38
C ASN A 125 6.77 -1.30 -25.62
N PHE A 126 6.55 -1.96 -26.76
CA PHE A 126 5.28 -2.56 -27.14
C PHE A 126 5.37 -4.09 -27.25
N LEU A 127 6.32 -4.72 -26.57
CA LEU A 127 6.49 -6.17 -26.60
C LEU A 127 5.23 -6.85 -26.06
N THR A 128 4.70 -7.82 -26.79
CA THR A 128 3.50 -8.58 -26.37
C THR A 128 3.82 -9.97 -25.81
N THR A 129 4.94 -10.53 -26.24
CA THR A 129 5.55 -11.77 -25.75
C THR A 129 6.99 -11.83 -26.26
N LEU A 130 7.70 -12.91 -25.98
CA LEU A 130 9.10 -13.15 -26.35
C LEU A 130 9.27 -14.62 -26.72
N ASN A 131 10.33 -14.96 -27.46
CA ASN A 131 10.70 -16.34 -27.71
C ASN A 131 11.36 -16.94 -26.45
N LYS A 132 11.18 -18.24 -26.19
CA LYS A 132 11.85 -18.93 -25.07
C LYS A 132 13.37 -18.84 -25.13
N ASP A 133 13.94 -18.77 -26.35
CA ASP A 133 15.39 -18.73 -26.55
C ASP A 133 15.95 -17.30 -26.56
N SER A 134 15.12 -16.26 -26.30
CA SER A 134 15.51 -14.84 -26.35
C SER A 134 16.71 -14.50 -25.46
N PHE A 135 16.81 -15.09 -24.27
CA PHE A 135 17.89 -14.82 -23.31
C PHE A 135 18.86 -15.99 -23.16
N LYS A 136 18.70 -17.02 -23.99
CA LYS A 136 19.58 -18.18 -23.97
C LYS A 136 21.00 -17.76 -24.29
N HIS A 137 22.00 -18.43 -23.71
CA HIS A 137 23.42 -18.09 -23.88
C HIS A 137 23.85 -16.71 -23.33
N LEU A 138 23.09 -16.11 -22.40
CA LEU A 138 23.50 -14.93 -21.63
C LEU A 138 23.79 -15.29 -20.16
N PRO A 139 24.81 -16.13 -19.87
CA PRO A 139 25.02 -16.69 -18.52
C PRO A 139 25.46 -15.66 -17.48
N ARG A 140 25.88 -14.46 -17.91
CA ARG A 140 26.35 -13.37 -17.04
C ARG A 140 25.28 -12.32 -16.74
N LEU A 141 24.08 -12.49 -17.28
CA LEU A 141 23.00 -11.52 -17.11
C LEU A 141 22.59 -11.48 -15.64
N SER A 142 22.73 -10.30 -15.03
CA SER A 142 22.44 -10.03 -13.62
C SER A 142 21.19 -9.17 -13.43
N GLN A 143 20.86 -8.34 -14.43
CA GLN A 143 19.69 -7.47 -14.40
C GLN A 143 18.94 -7.52 -15.73
N LEU A 144 17.64 -7.78 -15.65
CA LEU A 144 16.73 -7.80 -16.80
C LEU A 144 15.49 -6.97 -16.52
N ASP A 145 15.30 -5.92 -17.32
CA ASP A 145 14.17 -5.01 -17.22
C ASP A 145 13.23 -5.17 -18.42
N LEU A 146 11.99 -5.60 -18.14
CA LEU A 146 10.89 -5.79 -19.11
C LEU A 146 9.68 -4.90 -18.80
N PHE A 147 9.86 -3.90 -17.93
CA PHE A 147 8.75 -3.10 -17.41
C PHE A 147 8.05 -2.24 -18.46
N ASN A 148 6.77 -1.92 -18.20
CA ASN A 148 5.95 -1.05 -19.03
C ASN A 148 5.94 -1.47 -20.52
N ASN A 149 5.61 -2.73 -20.76
CA ASN A 149 5.40 -3.31 -22.09
C ASN A 149 3.94 -3.74 -22.25
N LYS A 150 3.62 -4.51 -23.29
CA LYS A 150 2.31 -5.11 -23.53
C LYS A 150 2.32 -6.63 -23.27
N ILE A 151 3.26 -7.13 -22.47
CA ILE A 151 3.51 -8.57 -22.32
C ILE A 151 2.32 -9.22 -21.63
N ASN A 152 1.63 -10.12 -22.31
CA ASN A 152 0.50 -10.87 -21.75
C ASN A 152 0.80 -12.39 -21.62
N HIS A 153 1.98 -12.82 -22.04
CA HIS A 153 2.48 -14.19 -21.92
C HIS A 153 4.01 -14.22 -21.93
N LEU A 154 4.58 -14.99 -20.99
CA LEU A 154 5.99 -15.39 -20.98
C LEU A 154 6.05 -16.92 -21.16
N PRO A 155 6.92 -17.44 -22.04
CA PRO A 155 7.07 -18.88 -22.19
C PRO A 155 7.86 -19.48 -21.01
N ASP A 156 7.51 -20.70 -20.61
CA ASP A 156 7.95 -21.35 -19.36
C ASP A 156 9.47 -21.41 -19.14
N LYS A 157 10.25 -21.43 -20.22
CA LYS A 157 11.71 -21.59 -20.22
C LYS A 157 12.46 -20.31 -20.60
N ILE A 158 11.80 -19.16 -20.62
CA ILE A 158 12.45 -17.90 -21.03
C ILE A 158 13.65 -17.51 -20.15
N PHE A 159 13.64 -17.93 -18.88
CA PHE A 159 14.70 -17.66 -17.91
C PHE A 159 15.57 -18.89 -17.59
N GLU A 160 15.49 -19.95 -18.40
CA GLU A 160 16.29 -21.16 -18.23
C GLU A 160 17.79 -20.82 -18.29
N GLN A 161 18.58 -21.37 -17.35
CA GLN A 161 20.03 -21.15 -17.23
C GLN A 161 20.50 -19.73 -16.87
N LEU A 162 19.61 -18.81 -16.47
CA LEU A 162 19.96 -17.45 -16.05
C LEU A 162 20.29 -17.36 -14.55
N TRP A 163 21.23 -18.17 -14.08
CA TRP A 163 21.51 -18.35 -12.65
C TRP A 163 22.05 -17.10 -11.94
N GLU A 164 22.64 -16.15 -12.69
CA GLU A 164 23.25 -14.93 -12.16
C GLU A 164 22.27 -13.75 -12.03
N ILE A 165 21.02 -13.89 -12.49
CA ILE A 165 20.03 -12.81 -12.35
C ILE A 165 19.79 -12.52 -10.88
N GLN A 166 19.95 -11.25 -10.52
CA GLN A 166 19.67 -10.69 -9.21
C GLN A 166 18.44 -9.78 -9.25
N TYR A 167 18.19 -9.11 -10.38
CA TYR A 167 17.10 -8.15 -10.55
C TYR A 167 16.28 -8.50 -11.80
N LEU A 168 14.99 -8.80 -11.60
CA LEU A 168 14.05 -9.05 -12.68
C LEU A 168 12.81 -8.17 -12.50
N THR A 169 12.58 -7.26 -13.45
CA THR A 169 11.39 -6.41 -13.44
C THR A 169 10.50 -6.71 -14.63
N VAL A 170 9.23 -7.03 -14.37
CA VAL A 170 8.20 -7.30 -15.40
C VAL A 170 6.92 -6.50 -15.10
N HIS A 171 7.03 -5.46 -14.28
CA HIS A 171 5.88 -4.68 -13.84
C HIS A 171 5.22 -3.86 -14.96
N LYS A 172 3.98 -3.42 -14.76
CA LYS A 172 3.20 -2.65 -15.75
C LYS A 172 3.08 -3.38 -17.10
N ASN A 173 2.73 -4.65 -17.03
CA ASN A 173 2.45 -5.50 -18.18
C ASN A 173 1.01 -6.06 -18.09
N PHE A 174 0.69 -7.10 -18.85
CA PHE A 174 -0.66 -7.65 -18.96
C PHE A 174 -0.69 -9.16 -18.65
N LEU A 175 0.27 -9.65 -17.85
CA LEU A 175 0.35 -11.06 -17.49
C LEU A 175 -0.88 -11.49 -16.68
N GLN A 176 -1.58 -12.51 -17.15
CA GLN A 176 -2.76 -13.06 -16.47
C GLN A 176 -2.45 -14.28 -15.61
N GLU A 177 -1.44 -15.03 -16.02
CA GLU A 177 -0.92 -16.22 -15.35
C GLU A 177 0.61 -16.26 -15.51
N VAL A 178 1.25 -16.98 -14.60
CA VAL A 178 2.67 -17.35 -14.65
C VAL A 178 2.77 -18.84 -14.37
N SER A 179 3.64 -19.55 -15.09
CA SER A 179 3.85 -20.97 -14.86
C SER A 179 4.64 -21.20 -13.56
N GLU A 180 4.38 -22.33 -12.91
CA GLU A 180 4.96 -22.66 -11.60
C GLU A 180 6.51 -22.63 -11.61
N GLY A 181 7.12 -23.08 -12.72
CA GLY A 181 8.56 -23.23 -12.83
C GLY A 181 9.31 -22.06 -13.46
N ILE A 182 8.63 -20.95 -13.79
CA ILE A 182 9.23 -19.87 -14.60
C ILE A 182 10.47 -19.23 -13.93
N PHE A 183 10.55 -19.24 -12.60
CA PHE A 183 11.66 -18.66 -11.84
C PHE A 183 12.59 -19.69 -11.19
N THR A 184 12.40 -20.99 -11.44
CA THR A 184 13.11 -22.07 -10.71
C THR A 184 14.63 -21.97 -10.80
N ASP A 185 15.16 -21.55 -11.95
CA ASP A 185 16.60 -21.44 -12.18
C ASP A 185 17.22 -20.14 -11.64
N LEU A 186 16.42 -19.15 -11.24
CA LEU A 186 16.89 -17.84 -10.80
C LEU A 186 17.36 -17.87 -9.33
N LYS A 187 18.42 -18.65 -9.06
CA LYS A 187 18.89 -18.96 -7.70
C LYS A 187 19.48 -17.75 -6.96
N ASN A 188 20.05 -16.79 -7.69
CA ASN A 188 20.63 -15.56 -7.13
C ASN A 188 19.65 -14.38 -7.12
N LEU A 189 18.37 -14.61 -7.45
CA LEU A 189 17.37 -13.56 -7.54
C LEU A 189 17.17 -12.89 -6.17
N ARG A 190 17.38 -11.57 -6.14
CA ARG A 190 17.22 -10.73 -4.94
C ARG A 190 15.97 -9.87 -5.02
N THR A 191 15.63 -9.39 -6.20
CA THR A 191 14.48 -8.52 -6.43
C THR A 191 13.66 -9.03 -7.61
N LEU A 192 12.39 -9.26 -7.34
CA LEU A 192 11.39 -9.62 -8.34
C LEU A 192 10.21 -8.65 -8.27
N ASP A 193 9.94 -7.99 -9.40
CA ASP A 193 8.82 -7.08 -9.52
C ASP A 193 7.84 -7.54 -10.60
N LEU A 194 6.68 -8.03 -10.15
CA LEU A 194 5.54 -8.46 -10.96
C LEU A 194 4.33 -7.52 -10.78
N SER A 195 4.54 -6.32 -10.21
CA SER A 195 3.47 -5.38 -9.89
C SER A 195 2.75 -4.85 -11.14
N TYR A 196 1.51 -4.38 -10.98
CA TYR A 196 0.70 -3.80 -12.06
C TYR A 196 0.60 -4.72 -13.29
N ASN A 197 0.32 -6.01 -13.04
CA ASN A 197 -0.04 -6.99 -14.07
C ASN A 197 -1.54 -7.33 -13.93
N LYS A 198 -1.95 -8.50 -14.45
CA LYS A 198 -3.33 -8.98 -14.40
C LYS A 198 -3.42 -10.36 -13.75
N LEU A 199 -2.50 -10.68 -12.84
CA LEU A 199 -2.42 -12.01 -12.22
C LEU A 199 -3.64 -12.27 -11.34
N ASN A 200 -4.40 -13.31 -11.64
CA ASN A 200 -5.60 -13.69 -10.88
C ASN A 200 -5.31 -14.71 -9.77
N SER A 201 -4.26 -15.52 -9.96
CA SER A 201 -3.79 -16.53 -9.03
C SER A 201 -2.28 -16.70 -9.16
N LEU A 202 -1.66 -17.30 -8.14
CA LEU A 202 -0.25 -17.65 -8.13
C LEU A 202 -0.12 -19.16 -7.90
N PRO A 203 0.79 -19.87 -8.60
CA PRO A 203 1.12 -21.26 -8.28
C PRO A 203 1.75 -21.39 -6.89
N SER A 204 1.48 -22.49 -6.18
CA SER A 204 1.95 -22.68 -4.79
C SER A 204 3.46 -22.79 -4.65
N ARG A 205 4.17 -23.20 -5.70
CA ARG A 205 5.64 -23.36 -5.71
C ARG A 205 6.38 -22.31 -6.55
N LEU A 206 5.70 -21.21 -6.90
CA LEU A 206 6.23 -20.19 -7.81
C LEU A 206 7.61 -19.65 -7.41
N PHE A 207 7.85 -19.48 -6.10
CA PHE A 207 9.11 -18.94 -5.58
C PHE A 207 10.02 -19.99 -4.93
N SER A 208 9.75 -21.28 -5.15
CA SER A 208 10.46 -22.37 -4.47
C SER A 208 11.96 -22.42 -4.80
N GLY A 209 12.36 -21.96 -5.98
CA GLY A 209 13.75 -21.88 -6.45
C GLY A 209 14.50 -20.60 -6.09
N ASN A 210 13.90 -19.67 -5.33
CA ASN A 210 14.42 -18.31 -5.12
C ASN A 210 14.69 -17.99 -3.64
N PRO A 211 15.53 -18.77 -2.92
CA PRO A 211 15.73 -18.62 -1.47
C PRO A 211 16.41 -17.30 -1.07
N ASN A 212 17.09 -16.63 -2.02
CA ASN A 212 17.82 -15.38 -1.79
C ASN A 212 16.99 -14.12 -2.03
N LEU A 213 15.68 -14.25 -2.30
CA LEU A 213 14.80 -13.10 -2.50
C LEU A 213 14.78 -12.22 -1.26
N VAL A 214 14.98 -10.92 -1.48
CA VAL A 214 14.95 -9.85 -0.48
C VAL A 214 13.74 -8.94 -0.68
N VAL A 215 13.38 -8.69 -1.94
CA VAL A 215 12.29 -7.79 -2.32
C VAL A 215 11.36 -8.50 -3.31
N LEU A 216 10.07 -8.57 -2.96
CA LEU A 216 9.03 -9.16 -3.80
C LEU A 216 7.84 -8.21 -3.92
N TYR A 217 7.58 -7.73 -5.14
CA TYR A 217 6.45 -6.86 -5.45
C TYR A 217 5.43 -7.57 -6.32
N LEU A 218 4.22 -7.70 -5.79
CA LEU A 218 3.05 -8.32 -6.41
C LEU A 218 1.85 -7.37 -6.40
N SER A 219 2.05 -6.10 -6.10
CA SER A 219 0.98 -5.12 -5.97
C SER A 219 0.29 -4.79 -7.29
N GLY A 220 -0.96 -4.33 -7.25
CA GLY A 220 -1.69 -3.94 -8.45
C GLY A 220 -2.03 -5.12 -9.38
N ASN A 221 -2.27 -6.31 -8.81
CA ASN A 221 -2.75 -7.49 -9.52
C ASN A 221 -4.21 -7.79 -9.13
N MET A 222 -4.73 -8.95 -9.51
CA MET A 222 -6.12 -9.37 -9.25
C MET A 222 -6.16 -10.63 -8.37
N VAL A 223 -5.15 -10.83 -7.52
CA VAL A 223 -5.04 -12.00 -6.66
C VAL A 223 -6.09 -11.94 -5.56
N LYS A 224 -6.91 -12.98 -5.47
CA LYS A 224 -7.94 -13.12 -4.42
C LYS A 224 -7.51 -13.97 -3.24
N ILE A 225 -6.73 -15.02 -3.51
CA ILE A 225 -6.28 -16.00 -2.53
C ILE A 225 -4.81 -16.29 -2.81
N LEU A 226 -3.99 -16.24 -1.75
CA LEU A 226 -2.61 -16.71 -1.81
C LEU A 226 -2.57 -18.21 -1.47
N PRO A 227 -1.96 -19.06 -2.30
CA PRO A 227 -1.83 -20.48 -1.99
C PRO A 227 -0.97 -20.68 -0.73
N VAL A 228 -1.39 -21.62 0.12
CA VAL A 228 -0.64 -21.98 1.32
C VAL A 228 0.77 -22.43 0.93
N GLY A 229 1.77 -21.91 1.63
CA GLY A 229 3.17 -22.26 1.42
C GLY A 229 3.89 -21.47 0.32
N LEU A 230 3.24 -20.48 -0.31
CA LEU A 230 3.82 -19.65 -1.37
C LEU A 230 5.18 -19.05 -1.01
N PHE A 231 5.37 -18.66 0.25
CA PHE A 231 6.55 -17.94 0.74
C PHE A 231 7.47 -18.78 1.64
N ASN A 232 7.24 -20.08 1.83
CA ASN A 232 7.94 -20.91 2.82
C ASN A 232 9.48 -20.91 2.71
N ASN A 233 10.03 -20.68 1.52
CA ASN A 233 11.47 -20.70 1.27
C ASN A 233 12.12 -19.31 1.33
N LEU A 234 11.37 -18.23 1.60
CA LEU A 234 11.83 -16.85 1.45
C LEU A 234 12.36 -16.27 2.77
N GLN A 235 13.29 -16.98 3.42
CA GLN A 235 13.81 -16.62 4.75
C GLN A 235 14.66 -15.33 4.76
N HIS A 236 15.05 -14.85 3.58
CA HIS A 236 15.80 -13.60 3.39
C HIS A 236 14.92 -12.41 2.99
N LEU A 237 13.60 -12.61 2.86
CA LEU A 237 12.69 -11.58 2.41
C LEU A 237 12.61 -10.46 3.45
N GLU A 238 12.82 -9.21 3.01
CA GLU A 238 12.75 -8.02 3.86
C GLU A 238 11.58 -7.10 3.48
N ASP A 239 11.19 -7.08 2.19
CA ASP A 239 10.15 -6.20 1.67
C ASP A 239 9.16 -6.99 0.80
N LEU A 240 7.90 -7.03 1.26
CA LEU A 240 6.80 -7.72 0.59
C LEU A 240 5.64 -6.76 0.35
N ASP A 241 5.37 -6.49 -0.93
CA ASP A 241 4.22 -5.69 -1.35
C ASP A 241 3.17 -6.54 -2.05
N LEU A 242 2.02 -6.68 -1.38
CA LEU A 242 0.82 -7.39 -1.83
C LEU A 242 -0.37 -6.42 -1.96
N SER A 243 -0.11 -5.10 -1.95
CA SER A 243 -1.17 -4.08 -1.97
C SER A 243 -1.92 -4.02 -3.29
N SER A 244 -3.08 -3.36 -3.31
CA SER A 244 -3.89 -3.17 -4.53
C SER A 244 -4.20 -4.49 -5.24
N ASN A 245 -4.56 -5.52 -4.47
CA ASN A 245 -5.05 -6.80 -4.96
C ASN A 245 -6.54 -6.94 -4.60
N SER A 246 -7.10 -8.15 -4.64
CA SER A 246 -8.51 -8.40 -4.30
C SER A 246 -8.65 -9.43 -3.20
N MET A 247 -7.71 -9.46 -2.25
CA MET A 247 -7.70 -10.45 -1.17
C MET A 247 -8.79 -10.16 -0.14
N GLU A 248 -9.64 -11.14 0.11
CA GLU A 248 -10.72 -11.07 1.12
C GLU A 248 -10.31 -11.72 2.45
N ALA A 249 -9.47 -12.75 2.37
CA ALA A 249 -8.95 -13.48 3.51
C ALA A 249 -7.47 -13.81 3.31
N ILE A 250 -6.77 -13.96 4.43
CA ILE A 250 -5.37 -14.38 4.47
C ILE A 250 -5.31 -15.63 5.35
N HIS A 251 -4.70 -16.70 4.83
CA HIS A 251 -4.50 -17.92 5.61
C HIS A 251 -3.48 -17.67 6.73
N GLU A 252 -3.74 -18.19 7.92
CA GLU A 252 -2.93 -17.93 9.12
C GLU A 252 -1.44 -18.26 8.95
N THR A 253 -1.12 -19.26 8.15
CA THR A 253 0.25 -19.73 7.92
C THR A 253 0.97 -19.08 6.75
N ILE A 254 0.35 -18.13 6.03
CA ILE A 254 0.91 -17.64 4.77
C ILE A 254 2.28 -16.94 4.96
N PHE A 255 2.48 -16.29 6.11
CA PHE A 255 3.70 -15.54 6.43
C PHE A 255 4.60 -16.29 7.43
N HIS A 256 4.32 -17.56 7.72
CA HIS A 256 5.18 -18.38 8.58
C HIS A 256 6.59 -18.48 8.01
N GLY A 257 7.59 -18.36 8.86
CA GLY A 257 9.00 -18.42 8.47
C GLY A 257 9.58 -17.11 7.91
N LEU A 258 8.81 -16.04 7.79
CA LEU A 258 9.25 -14.75 7.24
C LEU A 258 9.87 -13.83 8.30
N TRP A 259 10.79 -14.36 9.12
CA TRP A 259 11.33 -13.69 10.30
C TRP A 259 12.12 -12.39 10.00
N LYS A 260 12.57 -12.20 8.75
CA LYS A 260 13.35 -11.03 8.32
C LYS A 260 12.52 -9.92 7.66
N VAL A 261 11.22 -10.13 7.45
CA VAL A 261 10.39 -9.12 6.80
C VAL A 261 10.30 -7.87 7.68
N LYS A 262 10.74 -6.75 7.14
CA LYS A 262 10.72 -5.42 7.77
C LYS A 262 9.55 -4.58 7.27
N ARG A 263 9.10 -4.80 6.04
CA ARG A 263 7.98 -4.10 5.43
C ARG A 263 6.99 -5.09 4.85
N LEU A 264 5.75 -5.00 5.31
CA LEU A 264 4.61 -5.74 4.76
C LEU A 264 3.52 -4.77 4.36
N ASN A 265 3.24 -4.71 3.06
CA ASN A 265 2.18 -3.88 2.52
C ASN A 265 1.01 -4.73 2.02
N LEU A 266 -0.13 -4.61 2.71
CA LEU A 266 -1.40 -5.27 2.41
C LEU A 266 -2.50 -4.25 2.09
N ALA A 267 -2.14 -2.99 1.83
CA ALA A 267 -3.09 -1.92 1.59
C ALA A 267 -3.97 -2.18 0.36
N GLU A 268 -5.14 -1.55 0.30
CA GLU A 268 -6.02 -1.58 -0.87
C GLU A 268 -6.40 -3.01 -1.29
N ASN A 269 -6.71 -3.85 -0.30
CA ASN A 269 -7.33 -5.16 -0.49
C ASN A 269 -8.76 -5.13 0.09
N LYS A 270 -9.38 -6.29 0.26
CA LYS A 270 -10.75 -6.43 0.77
C LYS A 270 -10.78 -7.21 2.09
N ILE A 271 -9.69 -7.17 2.86
CA ILE A 271 -9.51 -8.00 4.05
C ILE A 271 -10.48 -7.55 5.13
N GLU A 272 -11.36 -8.46 5.56
CA GLU A 272 -12.34 -8.19 6.62
C GLU A 272 -11.84 -8.65 7.99
N ASN A 273 -11.21 -9.81 8.04
CA ASN A 273 -10.72 -10.44 9.26
C ASN A 273 -9.31 -11.01 9.03
N LEU A 274 -8.51 -11.00 10.10
CA LEU A 274 -7.19 -11.61 10.15
C LEU A 274 -7.16 -12.60 11.30
N HIS A 275 -6.62 -13.80 11.06
CA HIS A 275 -6.43 -14.78 12.13
C HIS A 275 -5.36 -14.28 13.12
N LEU A 276 -5.49 -14.64 14.40
CA LEU A 276 -4.60 -14.13 15.47
C LEU A 276 -3.12 -14.47 15.21
N ASP A 277 -2.85 -15.58 14.55
CA ASP A 277 -1.50 -16.04 14.24
C ASP A 277 -0.93 -15.52 12.91
N THR A 278 -1.69 -14.73 12.14
CA THR A 278 -1.29 -14.31 10.77
C THR A 278 0.08 -13.63 10.74
N PHE A 279 0.43 -12.87 11.78
CA PHE A 279 1.69 -12.13 11.86
C PHE A 279 2.65 -12.69 12.93
N ARG A 280 2.42 -13.91 13.40
CA ARG A 280 3.11 -14.50 14.56
C ARG A 280 4.64 -14.47 14.45
N ASP A 281 5.17 -14.78 13.28
CA ASP A 281 6.62 -14.93 13.03
C ASP A 281 7.30 -13.61 12.56
N LEU A 282 6.54 -12.52 12.40
CA LEU A 282 7.03 -11.26 11.81
C LEU A 282 7.74 -10.36 12.85
N GLU A 283 8.67 -10.92 13.63
CA GLU A 283 9.34 -10.21 14.73
C GLU A 283 10.18 -9.00 14.28
N SER A 284 10.74 -9.06 13.07
CA SER A 284 11.53 -7.96 12.48
C SER A 284 10.69 -6.88 11.81
N LEU A 285 9.36 -6.97 11.86
CA LEU A 285 8.48 -6.06 11.13
C LEU A 285 8.56 -4.64 11.70
N GLU A 286 8.91 -3.68 10.86
CA GLU A 286 9.03 -2.26 11.21
C GLU A 286 7.84 -1.46 10.65
N ASN A 287 7.30 -1.86 9.50
CA ASN A 287 6.19 -1.19 8.83
C ASN A 287 5.12 -2.20 8.40
N LEU A 288 3.92 -2.02 8.95
CA LEU A 288 2.72 -2.77 8.57
C LEU A 288 1.68 -1.80 8.00
N ASN A 289 1.33 -2.02 6.73
CA ASN A 289 0.32 -1.24 6.05
C ASN A 289 -0.91 -2.08 5.72
N LEU A 290 -2.02 -1.76 6.38
CA LEU A 290 -3.35 -2.38 6.23
C LEU A 290 -4.41 -1.34 5.77
N ARG A 291 -3.97 -0.18 5.26
CA ARG A 291 -4.87 0.89 4.80
C ARG A 291 -5.85 0.40 3.74
N ARG A 292 -7.06 0.99 3.70
CA ARG A 292 -8.07 0.72 2.66
C ARG A 292 -8.39 -0.77 2.55
N ASN A 293 -8.63 -1.40 3.69
CA ASN A 293 -9.23 -2.73 3.78
C ASN A 293 -10.64 -2.61 4.41
N HIS A 294 -11.22 -3.73 4.83
CA HIS A 294 -12.54 -3.79 5.43
C HIS A 294 -12.49 -4.18 6.91
N LEU A 295 -11.37 -3.96 7.59
CA LEU A 295 -11.16 -4.37 8.98
C LEU A 295 -12.14 -3.63 9.90
N VAL A 296 -12.88 -4.39 10.72
CA VAL A 296 -13.87 -3.86 11.67
C VAL A 296 -13.31 -3.80 13.10
N VAL A 297 -12.47 -4.76 13.45
CA VAL A 297 -11.85 -4.89 14.78
C VAL A 297 -10.40 -5.36 14.60
N ILE A 298 -9.53 -4.92 15.50
CA ILE A 298 -8.15 -5.40 15.61
C ILE A 298 -7.98 -6.03 17.00
N SER A 299 -7.49 -7.27 17.03
CA SER A 299 -7.21 -7.99 18.28
C SER A 299 -5.82 -7.63 18.81
N PRO A 300 -5.62 -7.48 20.14
CA PRO A 300 -4.29 -7.30 20.72
C PRO A 300 -3.34 -8.45 20.40
N VAL A 301 -3.84 -9.68 20.37
CA VAL A 301 -3.03 -10.88 20.10
C VAL A 301 -2.45 -10.88 18.69
N LEU A 302 -3.15 -10.26 17.72
CA LEU A 302 -2.67 -10.18 16.33
C LEU A 302 -1.35 -9.40 16.21
N LEU A 303 -1.13 -8.41 17.08
CA LEU A 303 0.02 -7.50 17.01
C LEU A 303 1.07 -7.81 18.09
N SER A 304 0.84 -8.76 18.99
CA SER A 304 1.64 -8.93 20.22
C SER A 304 3.11 -9.26 19.96
N ASN A 305 3.42 -9.93 18.85
CA ASN A 305 4.79 -10.33 18.51
C ASN A 305 5.55 -9.27 17.68
N LEU A 306 4.89 -8.17 17.29
CA LEU A 306 5.47 -7.14 16.43
C LEU A 306 6.29 -6.12 17.22
N VAL A 307 7.27 -6.62 17.97
CA VAL A 307 8.05 -5.84 18.97
C VAL A 307 8.88 -4.70 18.36
N ASN A 308 9.22 -4.80 17.07
CA ASN A 308 9.99 -3.81 16.33
C ASN A 308 9.10 -2.85 15.50
N LEU A 309 7.77 -2.99 15.57
CA LEU A 309 6.87 -2.21 14.73
C LEU A 309 6.98 -0.72 15.05
N ALA A 310 7.38 0.05 14.05
CA ALA A 310 7.57 1.49 14.14
C ALA A 310 6.42 2.27 13.48
N VAL A 311 5.84 1.74 12.41
CA VAL A 311 4.74 2.36 11.66
C VAL A 311 3.60 1.37 11.49
N LEU A 312 2.43 1.75 11.99
CA LEU A 312 1.18 1.02 11.80
C LEU A 312 0.15 1.88 11.08
N GLU A 313 -0.26 1.42 9.91
CA GLU A 313 -1.18 2.12 9.03
C GLU A 313 -2.50 1.34 8.88
N LEU A 314 -3.55 1.85 9.52
CA LEU A 314 -4.89 1.26 9.61
C LEU A 314 -5.97 2.18 9.04
N SER A 315 -5.59 3.22 8.30
CA SER A 315 -6.54 4.20 7.78
C SER A 315 -7.48 3.66 6.71
N SER A 316 -8.62 4.35 6.54
CA SER A 316 -9.62 4.00 5.54
C SER A 316 -10.15 2.57 5.70
N ASN A 317 -10.29 2.09 6.93
CA ASN A 317 -10.89 0.79 7.26
C ASN A 317 -12.33 0.99 7.78
N LYS A 318 -12.91 -0.06 8.37
CA LYS A 318 -14.24 -0.04 8.98
C LYS A 318 -14.19 -0.12 10.51
N ILE A 319 -13.10 0.33 11.12
CA ILE A 319 -12.86 0.16 12.56
C ILE A 319 -13.81 1.03 13.36
N VAL A 320 -14.58 0.42 14.26
CA VAL A 320 -15.55 1.11 15.12
C VAL A 320 -15.05 1.23 16.56
N LYS A 321 -14.38 0.18 17.06
CA LYS A 321 -13.84 0.12 18.42
C LYS A 321 -12.45 -0.46 18.42
N ILE A 322 -11.65 -0.06 19.41
CA ILE A 322 -10.31 -0.58 19.68
C ILE A 322 -10.32 -1.12 21.10
N SER A 323 -9.80 -2.34 21.29
CA SER A 323 -9.67 -2.93 22.62
C SER A 323 -8.47 -2.36 23.37
N GLU A 324 -8.50 -2.43 24.69
CA GLU A 324 -7.33 -2.11 25.52
C GLU A 324 -6.15 -3.02 25.15
N GLY A 325 -4.93 -2.48 25.19
CA GLY A 325 -3.69 -3.22 24.90
C GLY A 325 -3.45 -3.54 23.41
N VAL A 326 -4.34 -3.18 22.48
CA VAL A 326 -4.13 -3.44 21.04
C VAL A 326 -2.82 -2.86 20.52
N PHE A 327 -2.44 -1.70 21.05
CA PHE A 327 -1.23 -1.00 20.65
C PHE A 327 -0.12 -1.14 21.69
N ASP A 328 -0.04 -2.19 22.49
CA ASP A 328 1.07 -2.37 23.44
C ASP A 328 2.41 -2.70 22.74
N LEU A 329 2.88 -1.73 21.96
CA LEU A 329 3.98 -1.80 21.00
C LEU A 329 5.01 -0.73 21.39
N GLY A 330 6.02 -1.14 22.14
CA GLY A 330 7.01 -0.22 22.74
C GLY A 330 7.89 0.52 21.72
N SER A 331 7.94 0.06 20.47
CA SER A 331 8.72 0.66 19.38
C SER A 331 7.91 1.56 18.44
N LEU A 332 6.58 1.63 18.63
CA LEU A 332 5.69 2.33 17.71
C LEU A 332 5.94 3.84 17.74
N LYS A 333 6.17 4.44 16.56
CA LYS A 333 6.44 5.87 16.36
C LYS A 333 5.30 6.57 15.63
N GLU A 334 4.71 5.92 14.63
CA GLU A 334 3.59 6.45 13.87
C GLU A 334 2.39 5.52 13.90
N LEU A 335 1.23 6.07 14.27
CA LEU A 335 -0.06 5.38 14.24
C LEU A 335 -1.07 6.17 13.42
N HIS A 336 -1.57 5.52 12.37
CA HIS A 336 -2.53 6.10 11.43
C HIS A 336 -3.86 5.35 11.51
N LEU A 337 -4.89 6.07 11.95
CA LEU A 337 -6.23 5.54 12.21
C LEU A 337 -7.32 6.43 11.58
N GLN A 338 -6.94 7.37 10.74
CA GLN A 338 -7.86 8.27 10.04
C GLN A 338 -8.86 7.54 9.14
N GLN A 339 -9.98 8.17 8.84
CA GLN A 339 -11.00 7.61 7.93
C GLN A 339 -11.53 6.24 8.38
N ASN A 340 -11.78 6.10 9.68
CA ASN A 340 -12.49 4.96 10.27
C ASN A 340 -13.82 5.45 10.86
N TYR A 341 -14.52 4.62 11.62
CA TYR A 341 -15.83 4.93 12.22
C TYR A 341 -15.77 4.96 13.75
N MET A 342 -14.61 5.29 14.31
CA MET A 342 -14.42 5.29 15.76
C MET A 342 -15.11 6.47 16.41
N TYR A 343 -15.90 6.20 17.44
CA TYR A 343 -16.69 7.21 18.15
C TYR A 343 -16.13 7.56 19.54
N GLU A 344 -15.26 6.71 20.11
CA GLU A 344 -14.59 6.94 21.40
C GLU A 344 -13.18 6.36 21.41
N LEU A 345 -12.28 6.97 22.19
CA LEU A 345 -10.96 6.41 22.51
C LEU A 345 -11.01 5.81 23.92
N PRO A 346 -10.69 4.51 24.09
CA PRO A 346 -10.52 3.91 25.41
C PRO A 346 -9.49 4.68 26.25
N GLU A 347 -9.74 4.77 27.56
CA GLU A 347 -8.76 5.33 28.48
C GLU A 347 -7.56 4.39 28.60
N ASN A 348 -6.37 4.94 28.82
CA ASN A 348 -5.13 4.17 29.00
C ASN A 348 -4.68 3.32 27.78
N LEU A 349 -5.27 3.51 26.60
CA LEU A 349 -4.91 2.77 25.37
C LEU A 349 -3.42 2.86 24.99
N PHE A 350 -2.73 3.94 25.41
CA PHE A 350 -1.38 4.27 24.99
C PHE A 350 -0.32 4.14 26.11
N LEU A 351 -0.60 3.38 27.18
CA LEU A 351 0.33 3.27 28.32
C LEU A 351 1.71 2.70 27.95
N GLN A 352 1.76 1.78 26.97
CA GLN A 352 3.01 1.15 26.53
C GLN A 352 3.61 1.78 25.26
N THR A 353 2.89 2.64 24.54
CA THR A 353 3.37 3.31 23.31
C THR A 353 4.14 4.60 23.59
N ARG A 354 5.11 4.53 24.50
CA ARG A 354 5.84 5.71 25.00
C ARG A 354 6.70 6.41 23.95
N ARG A 355 7.00 5.73 22.84
CA ARG A 355 7.78 6.24 21.71
C ARG A 355 6.93 6.85 20.60
N LEU A 356 5.60 6.91 20.76
CA LEU A 356 4.73 7.43 19.72
C LEU A 356 4.99 8.93 19.50
N GLU A 357 5.38 9.29 18.30
CA GLU A 357 5.69 10.66 17.88
C GLU A 357 4.51 11.28 17.13
N LYS A 358 3.75 10.47 16.39
CA LYS A 358 2.68 10.94 15.51
C LYS A 358 1.44 10.07 15.61
N LEU A 359 0.32 10.71 15.92
CA LEU A 359 -1.00 10.10 16.04
C LEU A 359 -1.99 10.80 15.11
N VAL A 360 -2.52 10.05 14.15
CA VAL A 360 -3.42 10.55 13.11
C VAL A 360 -4.80 9.91 13.26
N LEU A 361 -5.79 10.73 13.59
CA LEU A 361 -7.15 10.31 13.96
C LEU A 361 -8.25 11.09 13.21
N PHE A 362 -7.89 11.86 12.18
CA PHE A 362 -8.85 12.69 11.46
C PHE A 362 -9.93 11.88 10.73
N SER A 363 -11.08 12.49 10.46
CA SER A 363 -12.19 11.82 9.76
C SER A 363 -12.61 10.51 10.45
N ASN A 364 -12.87 10.60 11.75
CA ASN A 364 -13.58 9.58 12.53
C ASN A 364 -14.90 10.20 13.04
N THR A 365 -15.56 9.55 14.00
CA THR A 365 -16.83 10.00 14.59
C THR A 365 -16.70 10.38 16.07
N PHE A 366 -15.50 10.75 16.52
CA PHE A 366 -15.23 11.08 17.92
C PHE A 366 -16.07 12.26 18.42
N VAL A 367 -16.73 12.10 19.57
CA VAL A 367 -17.59 13.15 20.19
C VAL A 367 -16.94 13.83 21.40
N GLU A 368 -16.18 13.08 22.19
CA GLU A 368 -15.50 13.58 23.39
C GLU A 368 -14.13 12.93 23.57
N LEU A 369 -13.22 13.63 24.27
CA LEU A 369 -11.95 13.08 24.76
C LEU A 369 -11.91 13.17 26.28
N ARG A 370 -11.73 12.02 26.94
CA ARG A 370 -11.70 11.88 28.41
C ARG A 370 -10.31 12.14 28.97
N GLU A 371 -10.18 12.26 30.29
CA GLU A 371 -8.92 12.66 30.95
C GLU A 371 -7.73 11.79 30.56
N ASN A 372 -7.89 10.46 30.54
CA ASN A 372 -6.79 9.53 30.31
C ASN A 372 -6.70 9.01 28.86
N SER A 373 -7.42 9.60 27.90
CA SER A 373 -7.39 9.14 26.50
C SER A 373 -6.01 9.26 25.84
N PHE A 374 -5.14 10.16 26.31
CA PHE A 374 -3.76 10.33 25.81
C PHE A 374 -2.68 9.96 26.82
N ARG A 375 -3.05 9.28 27.90
CA ARG A 375 -2.09 8.90 28.94
C ARG A 375 -1.04 7.93 28.37
N GLY A 376 0.24 8.28 28.55
CA GLY A 376 1.39 7.54 28.03
C GLY A 376 2.07 8.20 26.81
N LEU A 377 1.42 9.17 26.16
CA LEU A 377 1.91 9.82 24.94
C LEU A 377 2.90 10.98 25.20
N SER A 378 3.90 10.75 26.06
CA SER A 378 4.85 11.80 26.45
C SER A 378 5.72 12.32 25.31
N ASN A 379 6.00 11.50 24.29
CA ASN A 379 6.87 11.86 23.16
C ASN A 379 6.11 12.36 21.93
N LEU A 380 4.80 12.51 22.03
CA LEU A 380 3.97 12.89 20.89
C LEU A 380 4.29 14.32 20.44
N THR A 381 4.66 14.49 19.17
CA THR A 381 4.97 15.78 18.55
C THR A 381 3.87 16.24 17.60
N SER A 382 3.11 15.31 17.01
CA SER A 382 2.05 15.63 16.05
C SER A 382 0.75 14.87 16.37
N LEU A 383 -0.32 15.63 16.62
CA LEU A 383 -1.66 15.12 16.89
C LEU A 383 -2.68 15.71 15.91
N VAL A 384 -3.33 14.84 15.15
CA VAL A 384 -4.25 15.24 14.08
C VAL A 384 -5.66 14.70 14.37
N LEU A 385 -6.58 15.58 14.77
CA LEU A 385 -7.95 15.26 15.19
C LEU A 385 -9.02 15.98 14.34
N ASN A 386 -8.63 16.59 13.23
CA ASN A 386 -9.57 17.36 12.41
C ASN A 386 -10.68 16.50 11.79
N ASN A 387 -11.76 17.13 11.33
CA ASN A 387 -12.89 16.45 10.69
C ASN A 387 -13.50 15.33 11.57
N ASN A 388 -13.68 15.61 12.86
CA ASN A 388 -14.39 14.74 13.79
C ASN A 388 -15.66 15.46 14.29
N LEU A 389 -16.37 14.85 15.25
CA LEU A 389 -17.57 15.42 15.86
C LEU A 389 -17.30 15.93 17.29
N LEU A 390 -16.05 16.30 17.59
CA LEU A 390 -15.64 16.61 18.95
C LEU A 390 -16.37 17.85 19.47
N LYS A 391 -17.06 17.70 20.59
CA LYS A 391 -17.80 18.77 21.28
C LYS A 391 -17.15 19.16 22.60
N ARG A 392 -16.50 18.21 23.27
CA ARG A 392 -15.97 18.38 24.63
C ARG A 392 -14.58 17.77 24.75
N LEU A 393 -13.71 18.47 25.49
CA LEU A 393 -12.40 18.00 25.91
C LEU A 393 -12.34 18.04 27.43
N HIS A 394 -11.68 17.07 28.06
CA HIS A 394 -11.32 17.18 29.46
C HIS A 394 -10.25 18.27 29.66
N PRO A 395 -10.32 19.13 30.70
CA PRO A 395 -9.38 20.24 30.90
C PRO A 395 -7.90 19.84 30.98
N LYS A 396 -7.63 18.64 31.49
CA LYS A 396 -6.27 18.09 31.67
C LYS A 396 -5.82 17.15 30.55
N ILE A 397 -6.56 17.01 29.45
CA ILE A 397 -6.22 16.03 28.41
C ILE A 397 -4.82 16.25 27.84
N PHE A 398 -4.43 17.51 27.64
CA PHE A 398 -3.14 17.89 27.07
C PHE A 398 -1.98 17.86 28.07
N SER A 399 -2.23 17.65 29.37
CA SER A 399 -1.13 17.45 30.34
C SER A 399 -0.34 16.17 30.08
N HIS A 400 -0.94 15.22 29.35
CA HIS A 400 -0.31 13.95 28.97
C HIS A 400 0.56 14.04 27.70
N VAL A 401 0.50 15.14 26.96
CA VAL A 401 1.24 15.36 25.70
C VAL A 401 2.05 16.67 25.72
N PRO A 402 2.96 16.86 26.69
CA PRO A 402 3.67 18.14 26.88
C PRO A 402 4.64 18.49 25.75
N ASN A 403 5.05 17.52 24.93
CA ASN A 403 6.01 17.69 23.83
C ASN A 403 5.36 18.00 22.48
N LEU A 404 4.05 18.26 22.46
CA LEU A 404 3.31 18.45 21.21
C LEU A 404 3.75 19.73 20.49
N GLU A 405 4.10 19.60 19.22
CA GLU A 405 4.52 20.70 18.34
C GLU A 405 3.40 21.09 17.37
N LYS A 406 2.65 20.11 16.87
CA LYS A 406 1.59 20.30 15.87
C LYS A 406 0.27 19.73 16.36
N LEU A 407 -0.76 20.57 16.42
CA LEU A 407 -2.10 20.20 16.85
C LEU A 407 -3.15 20.64 15.83
N ARG A 408 -3.94 19.68 15.31
CA ARG A 408 -5.07 19.99 14.44
C ARG A 408 -6.40 19.64 15.11
N LEU A 409 -7.16 20.68 15.46
CA LEU A 409 -8.51 20.60 16.02
C LEU A 409 -9.56 21.23 15.08
N ASP A 410 -9.15 21.65 13.89
CA ASP A 410 -10.02 22.27 12.89
C ASP A 410 -11.16 21.33 12.44
N SER A 411 -12.26 21.91 11.95
CA SER A 411 -13.41 21.14 11.42
C SER A 411 -13.97 20.13 12.44
N ASN A 412 -14.25 20.60 13.65
CA ASN A 412 -14.91 19.85 14.72
C ASN A 412 -16.21 20.56 15.15
N SER A 413 -16.79 20.15 16.28
CA SER A 413 -18.02 20.72 16.83
C SER A 413 -17.79 21.47 18.15
N PHE A 414 -16.61 22.05 18.35
CA PHE A 414 -16.31 22.78 19.59
C PHE A 414 -17.10 24.09 19.68
N LEU A 415 -17.78 24.26 20.81
CA LEU A 415 -18.40 25.54 21.19
C LEU A 415 -17.40 26.43 21.94
N TYR A 416 -16.58 25.83 22.80
CA TYR A 416 -15.51 26.48 23.55
C TYR A 416 -14.43 25.44 23.87
N LEU A 417 -13.25 25.90 24.29
CA LEU A 417 -12.23 25.04 24.89
C LEU A 417 -12.22 25.24 26.41
N PRO A 418 -12.01 24.18 27.22
CA PRO A 418 -11.87 24.34 28.65
C PRO A 418 -10.73 25.29 29.02
N MET A 419 -10.91 26.05 30.09
CA MET A 419 -9.89 26.97 30.58
C MET A 419 -8.57 26.25 30.84
N LYS A 420 -7.45 26.91 30.47
CA LYS A 420 -6.08 26.43 30.66
C LYS A 420 -5.72 25.13 29.94
N SER A 421 -6.61 24.62 29.07
CA SER A 421 -6.37 23.34 28.40
C SER A 421 -5.14 23.36 27.48
N LEU A 422 -4.87 24.48 26.79
CA LEU A 422 -3.72 24.62 25.90
C LEU A 422 -2.43 25.06 26.62
N ASP A 423 -2.50 25.46 27.88
CA ASP A 423 -1.36 26.01 28.64
C ASP A 423 -0.27 24.94 28.89
N TYR A 424 -0.66 23.66 28.87
CA TYR A 424 0.25 22.52 28.97
C TYR A 424 1.18 22.38 27.74
N LEU A 425 0.83 22.98 26.60
CA LEU A 425 1.48 22.76 25.30
C LEU A 425 2.56 23.82 25.01
N GLN A 426 3.61 23.86 25.83
CA GLN A 426 4.65 24.89 25.73
C GLN A 426 5.50 24.81 24.45
N LYS A 427 5.66 23.61 23.87
CA LYS A 427 6.41 23.37 22.64
C LYS A 427 5.59 23.56 21.35
N LEU A 428 4.33 23.96 21.47
CA LEU A 428 3.44 24.07 20.32
C LEU A 428 3.94 25.14 19.35
N THR A 429 4.12 24.75 18.09
CA THR A 429 4.55 25.62 16.99
C THR A 429 3.43 25.91 16.02
N ALA A 430 2.51 24.97 15.82
CA ALA A 430 1.41 25.10 14.88
C ALA A 430 0.11 24.54 15.45
N ILE A 431 -0.95 25.36 15.46
CA ILE A 431 -2.31 24.95 15.79
C ILE A 431 -3.31 25.37 14.71
N LYS A 432 -4.30 24.50 14.44
CA LYS A 432 -5.46 24.82 13.61
C LYS A 432 -6.76 24.66 14.40
N LEU A 433 -7.59 25.71 14.39
CA LEU A 433 -8.80 25.85 15.20
C LEU A 433 -10.05 26.25 14.40
N THR A 434 -9.91 26.55 13.11
CA THR A 434 -11.01 27.05 12.27
C THR A 434 -12.09 26.00 12.05
N LYS A 435 -13.21 26.42 11.45
CA LYS A 435 -14.35 25.53 11.13
C LYS A 435 -14.90 24.80 12.35
N ASN A 436 -14.84 25.45 13.51
CA ASN A 436 -15.55 25.05 14.72
C ASN A 436 -16.66 26.07 15.00
N PRO A 437 -17.83 25.64 15.50
CA PRO A 437 -18.96 26.51 15.81
C PRO A 437 -18.74 27.27 17.14
N TRP A 438 -17.68 28.06 17.25
CA TRP A 438 -17.33 28.77 18.48
C TRP A 438 -18.49 29.64 18.98
N HIS A 439 -18.89 29.42 20.24
CA HIS A 439 -19.93 30.18 20.93
C HIS A 439 -19.27 31.26 21.78
N CYS A 440 -19.31 32.49 21.30
CA CYS A 440 -18.58 33.62 21.86
C CYS A 440 -19.31 34.22 23.06
N ASP A 441 -19.24 33.50 24.17
CA ASP A 441 -19.62 33.91 25.52
C ASP A 441 -18.39 33.97 26.45
N CYS A 442 -18.61 34.09 27.76
CA CYS A 442 -17.52 34.16 28.73
C CYS A 442 -16.62 32.90 28.77
N ASN A 443 -17.08 31.73 28.30
CA ASN A 443 -16.25 30.52 28.19
C ASN A 443 -15.22 30.64 27.07
N THR A 444 -15.50 31.44 26.03
CA THR A 444 -14.59 31.68 24.91
C THR A 444 -13.50 32.71 25.24
N LEU A 445 -13.61 33.44 26.36
CA LEU A 445 -12.63 34.42 26.79
C LEU A 445 -11.21 33.83 26.86
N TYR A 446 -11.05 32.64 27.44
CA TYR A 446 -9.76 31.95 27.52
C TYR A 446 -9.14 31.74 26.13
N LEU A 447 -9.95 31.29 25.17
CA LEU A 447 -9.49 31.04 23.81
C LEU A 447 -9.08 32.34 23.12
N SER A 448 -9.86 33.41 23.30
CA SER A 448 -9.54 34.74 22.77
C SER A 448 -8.21 35.28 23.31
N THR A 449 -8.02 35.24 24.63
CA THR A 449 -6.77 35.68 25.26
C THR A 449 -5.58 34.84 24.78
N TRP A 450 -5.75 33.51 24.71
CA TRP A 450 -4.69 32.61 24.28
C TRP A 450 -4.28 32.87 22.82
N ILE A 451 -5.25 33.07 21.90
CA ILE A 451 -4.98 33.38 20.49
C ILE A 451 -4.26 34.72 20.35
N ASN A 452 -4.62 35.72 21.14
CA ASN A 452 -3.97 37.03 21.07
C ASN A 452 -2.48 36.94 21.47
N GLU A 453 -2.18 36.20 22.54
CA GLU A 453 -0.80 35.95 23.01
C GLU A 453 0.00 35.03 22.08
N ASN A 454 -0.66 34.11 21.37
CA ASN A 454 -0.03 33.06 20.57
C ASN A 454 -0.33 33.17 19.06
N SER A 455 -0.55 34.39 18.58
CA SER A 455 -1.02 34.63 17.20
C SER A 455 -0.09 34.10 16.11
N ASN A 456 1.21 34.01 16.38
CA ASN A 456 2.22 33.43 15.48
C ASN A 456 2.15 31.90 15.36
N LYS A 457 1.51 31.21 16.31
CA LYS A 457 1.35 29.75 16.31
C LYS A 457 0.10 29.29 15.54
N LEU A 458 -0.81 30.21 15.23
CA LEU A 458 -2.03 29.91 14.49
C LEU A 458 -1.66 29.69 13.01
N TRP A 459 -1.78 28.44 12.53
CA TRP A 459 -1.39 28.07 11.16
C TRP A 459 -2.57 28.09 10.16
N ASP A 460 -3.64 28.80 10.50
CA ASP A 460 -4.84 28.91 9.68
C ASP A 460 -5.35 30.35 9.70
N SER A 461 -6.42 30.62 8.94
CA SER A 461 -7.24 31.81 9.08
C SER A 461 -7.75 32.00 10.52
N GLN A 462 -8.09 33.24 10.88
CA GLN A 462 -8.56 33.55 12.24
C GLN A 462 -9.88 32.81 12.53
N PRO A 463 -10.03 32.15 13.69
CA PRO A 463 -11.28 31.51 14.04
C PRO A 463 -12.35 32.57 14.33
N THR A 464 -13.54 32.36 13.80
CA THR A 464 -14.68 33.27 13.91
C THR A 464 -15.77 32.69 14.80
N CYS A 465 -16.49 33.57 15.47
CA CYS A 465 -17.67 33.24 16.24
C CYS A 465 -18.81 32.74 15.33
N LYS A 466 -19.55 31.72 15.77
CA LYS A 466 -20.82 31.34 15.15
C LYS A 466 -22.01 32.12 15.72
N GLY A 467 -21.91 32.56 16.96
CA GLY A 467 -22.90 33.32 17.71
C GLY A 467 -22.42 33.53 19.15
N PRO A 468 -23.25 34.07 20.06
CA PRO A 468 -24.67 34.40 19.88
C PRO A 468 -24.91 35.75 19.18
N GLY A 469 -26.02 35.87 18.45
CA GLY A 469 -26.52 37.13 17.87
C GLY A 469 -25.55 37.81 16.89
N GLU A 470 -25.37 39.12 17.05
CA GLU A 470 -24.52 39.99 16.23
C GLU A 470 -23.01 39.63 16.30
N LEU A 471 -22.60 38.81 17.26
CA LEU A 471 -21.22 38.32 17.32
C LEU A 471 -20.92 37.27 16.24
N GLY A 472 -21.93 36.74 15.56
CA GLY A 472 -21.75 35.81 14.45
C GLY A 472 -20.87 36.39 13.33
N GLY A 473 -19.79 35.68 12.97
CA GLY A 473 -18.83 36.09 11.95
C GLY A 473 -17.67 36.95 12.46
N ALA A 474 -17.74 37.46 13.69
CA ALA A 474 -16.65 38.25 14.26
C ALA A 474 -15.44 37.37 14.63
N GLU A 475 -14.23 37.93 14.51
CA GLU A 475 -12.99 37.20 14.82
C GLU A 475 -12.79 37.08 16.34
N ILE A 476 -12.53 35.87 16.83
CA ILE A 476 -12.34 35.60 18.26
C ILE A 476 -11.16 36.38 18.83
N ARG A 477 -10.13 36.62 18.02
CA ARG A 477 -8.94 37.40 18.42
C ARG A 477 -9.29 38.84 18.83
N SER A 478 -10.32 39.43 18.22
CA SER A 478 -10.72 40.81 18.47
C SER A 478 -11.60 40.98 19.73
N MET A 479 -11.99 39.87 20.35
CA MET A 479 -12.88 39.86 21.50
C MET A 479 -12.15 40.18 22.81
N ASN A 480 -12.84 40.82 23.74
CA ASN A 480 -12.34 41.15 25.06
C ASN A 480 -13.38 40.77 26.14
N PHE A 481 -13.06 41.05 27.41
CA PHE A 481 -13.95 40.75 28.52
C PHE A 481 -15.31 41.43 28.39
N ASP A 482 -15.33 42.70 27.99
CA ASP A 482 -16.56 43.48 27.84
C ASP A 482 -17.44 42.96 26.70
N SER A 483 -16.85 42.51 25.59
CA SER A 483 -17.62 41.97 24.46
C SER A 483 -18.19 40.58 24.73
N LEU A 484 -17.55 39.77 25.58
CA LEU A 484 -17.92 38.36 25.80
C LEU A 484 -18.71 38.10 27.09
N CYS A 485 -18.41 38.83 28.17
CA CYS A 485 -18.91 38.54 29.51
C CYS A 485 -19.90 39.60 30.05
N HIS A 486 -20.10 40.71 29.34
CA HIS A 486 -20.99 41.79 29.81
C HIS A 486 -22.44 41.31 29.90
N GLY A 487 -23.04 41.41 31.09
CA GLY A 487 -24.40 40.95 31.38
C GLY A 487 -24.56 39.47 31.78
N GLN A 488 -23.48 38.67 31.82
CA GLN A 488 -23.52 37.24 32.22
C GLN A 488 -23.26 37.00 33.71
N TRP A 489 -23.30 38.03 34.56
CA TRP A 489 -23.03 37.90 36.00
C TRP A 489 -24.08 37.08 36.77
N ALA A 490 -25.27 36.88 36.19
CA ALA A 490 -26.38 36.14 36.80
C ALA A 490 -26.38 34.62 36.49
N SER A 491 -25.54 34.14 35.58
CA SER A 491 -25.51 32.73 35.13
C SER A 491 -24.23 31.97 35.52
N MET A 492 -23.34 32.56 36.32
CA MET A 492 -22.18 31.87 36.92
C MET A 492 -22.60 30.99 38.11
N ILE A 493 -23.12 29.79 37.85
CA ILE A 493 -23.58 28.82 38.87
C ILE A 493 -22.40 28.11 39.60
N ASN A 494 -21.14 28.54 39.43
CA ASN A 494 -19.98 27.80 39.98
C ASN A 494 -18.91 28.64 40.68
N LEU A 495 -19.28 29.81 41.21
CA LEU A 495 -18.44 30.50 42.19
C LEU A 495 -18.93 30.18 43.59
N SER A 496 -18.15 29.41 44.35
CA SER A 496 -18.33 29.32 45.80
C SER A 496 -18.10 30.70 46.41
N ALA A 497 -19.13 31.24 47.06
CA ALA A 497 -19.12 32.58 47.63
C ALA A 497 -18.00 32.73 48.67
N ARG A 498 -17.00 33.57 48.39
CA ARG A 498 -15.99 34.02 49.37
C ARG A 498 -16.40 35.34 50.01
N ILE A 499 -17.56 35.43 50.65
CA ILE A 499 -17.84 36.51 51.61
C ILE A 499 -18.72 35.94 52.74
N PRO A 500 -18.32 36.07 54.02
CA PRO A 500 -19.18 35.64 55.13
C PRO A 500 -20.30 36.66 55.33
N VAL A 501 -21.55 36.19 55.16
CA VAL A 501 -22.75 36.95 55.48
C VAL A 501 -22.82 37.09 57.02
N ARG A 502 -22.77 38.31 57.54
CA ARG A 502 -23.04 38.57 58.97
C ARG A 502 -24.52 38.31 59.25
N PRO A 503 -24.89 37.55 60.30
CA PRO A 503 -26.28 37.37 60.67
C PRO A 503 -26.80 38.65 61.36
N SER A 504 -27.85 39.25 60.78
CA SER A 504 -28.62 40.32 61.38
C SER A 504 -29.51 39.77 62.50
N THR A 505 -29.20 40.09 63.75
CA THR A 505 -30.05 39.85 64.91
C THR A 505 -31.21 40.86 64.93
N LEU A 506 -32.45 40.38 64.81
CA LEU A 506 -33.66 41.16 65.11
C LEU A 506 -34.02 40.94 66.58
N THR A 507 -33.88 42.00 67.38
CA THR A 507 -34.45 42.09 68.74
C THR A 507 -35.80 42.81 68.68
N PRO A 508 -36.88 42.29 69.28
CA PRO A 508 -38.10 43.06 69.47
C PRO A 508 -38.00 43.92 70.75
N HIS A 509 -38.49 45.14 70.67
CA HIS A 509 -38.59 46.12 71.76
C HIS A 509 -40.07 46.47 72.00
N PRO A 510 -40.40 47.03 73.17
CA PRO A 510 -41.01 46.33 74.30
C PRO A 510 -42.54 46.23 74.28
#